data_AF-A0A2X3BRS7-F1
#
_entry.id   AF-A0A2X3BRS7-F1
#
_cell.length_a   1.000
_cell.length_b   1.000
_cell.length_c   1.000
_cell.angle_alpha   90.00
_cell.angle_beta   90.00
_cell.angle_gamma   90.00
#
_symmetry.space_group_name_H-M   'P 1'
#
loop_
_entity.id
_entity.type
_entity.pdbx_description
1 polymer ?
#
loop_
_entity_poly.entity_id
_entity_poly.type
_entity_poly.pdbx_seq_one_letter_code
_entity_poly.pdbx_strand_id
1 'polypeptide(L)' 'MTKVLSAEAVCIGHPDKLCDLIADQILDEILYADPNARVAVEVMATGDALLSLVKSALMLVWTCVIAYAQP' A
#
# COMPACT_ATOMS: atom_id res chain seq x y z
N MET A 1 11.79 -20.77 31.17
CA MET A 1 10.96 -19.58 30.89
C MET A 1 10.12 -19.87 29.66
N THR A 2 8.80 -19.84 29.79
CA THR A 2 7.87 -20.01 28.66
C THR A 2 7.63 -18.67 28.00
N LYS A 3 7.92 -18.58 26.71
CA LYS A 3 7.73 -17.36 25.91
C LYS A 3 6.31 -17.37 25.35
N VAL A 4 5.52 -16.35 25.65
CA VAL A 4 4.16 -16.18 25.09
C VAL A 4 4.27 -15.33 23.82
N LEU A 5 3.65 -15.81 22.74
CA LEU A 5 3.53 -15.10 21.46
C LEU A 5 2.05 -14.96 21.12
N SER A 6 1.68 -13.86 20.49
CA SER A 6 0.31 -13.57 20.08
C SER A 6 0.33 -12.85 18.74
N ALA A 7 -0.69 -13.09 17.92
CA ALA A 7 -0.89 -12.51 16.60
C ALA A 7 -2.38 -12.18 16.42
N GLU A 8 -2.66 -11.16 15.62
CA GLU A 8 -4.01 -10.71 15.30
C GLU A 8 -4.24 -10.66 13.78
N ALA A 9 -5.50 -10.76 13.37
CA ALA A 9 -5.91 -10.65 11.98
C ALA A 9 -7.31 -10.03 11.92
N VAL A 10 -7.60 -9.33 10.82
CA VAL A 10 -8.89 -8.66 10.59
C VAL A 10 -9.65 -9.33 9.45
N CYS A 11 -10.98 -9.28 9.51
CA CYS A 11 -11.85 -9.82 8.46
C CYS A 11 -11.92 -8.90 7.23
N ILE A 12 -12.41 -9.43 6.11
CA ILE A 12 -12.46 -8.74 4.81
C ILE A 12 -13.33 -7.47 4.78
N GLY A 13 -14.22 -7.30 5.76
CA GLY A 13 -15.06 -6.10 5.91
C GLY A 13 -14.39 -4.95 6.67
N HIS A 14 -13.15 -5.13 7.15
CA HIS A 14 -12.41 -4.06 7.80
C HIS A 14 -11.99 -3.01 6.76
N PRO A 15 -12.14 -1.70 7.02
CA PRO A 15 -11.82 -0.65 6.05
C PRO A 15 -10.37 -0.70 5.54
N ASP A 16 -9.43 -1.14 6.37
CA ASP A 16 -8.03 -1.38 5.98
C ASP A 16 -7.92 -2.42 4.84
N LYS A 17 -8.65 -3.53 4.96
CA LYS A 17 -8.65 -4.59 3.93
C LYS A 17 -9.35 -4.15 2.65
N LEU A 18 -10.31 -3.23 2.74
CA LEU A 18 -10.91 -2.59 1.57
C LEU A 18 -9.90 -1.70 0.84
N CYS A 19 -9.08 -0.94 1.57
CA CYS A 19 -8.00 -0.14 1.00
C CYS A 19 -6.96 -1.03 0.30
N ASP A 20 -6.55 -2.12 0.95
CA ASP A 20 -5.64 -3.13 0.36
C ASP A 20 -6.20 -3.65 -0.98
N LEU A 21 -7.48 -4.06 -0.99
CA LEU A 21 -8.12 -4.61 -2.18
C LEU A 21 -8.12 -3.62 -3.36
N ILE A 22 -8.43 -2.36 -3.09
CA ILE A 22 -8.44 -1.31 -4.12
C ILE A 22 -7.01 -1.05 -4.61
N ALA A 23 -6.03 -1.03 -3.70
CA ALA A 23 -4.63 -0.82 -4.05
C ALA A 23 -4.09 -1.94 -4.94
N ASP A 24 -4.37 -3.19 -4.60
CA ASP A 24 -3.97 -4.39 -5.37
C ASP A 24 -4.61 -4.37 -6.76
N GLN A 25 -5.89 -4.01 -6.86
CA GLN A 25 -6.57 -3.97 -8.15
C GLN A 25 -6.02 -2.89 -9.09
N ILE A 26 -5.60 -1.73 -8.55
CA ILE A 26 -4.90 -0.70 -9.33
C ILE A 26 -3.50 -1.18 -9.74
N LEU A 27 -2.79 -1.88 -8.85
CA LEU A 27 -1.48 -2.45 -9.15
C LEU A 27 -1.58 -3.50 -10.27
N ASP A 28 -2.59 -4.36 -10.23
CA ASP A 28 -2.83 -5.39 -11.25
C ASP A 28 -3.03 -4.78 -12.64
N GLU A 29 -3.84 -3.73 -12.75
CA GLU A 29 -4.05 -3.02 -14.02
C GLU A 29 -2.76 -2.37 -14.55
N ILE A 30 -1.93 -1.81 -13.67
CA ILE A 30 -0.66 -1.20 -14.07
C ILE A 30 0.35 -2.28 -14.52
N LEU A 31 0.46 -3.38 -13.79
CA LEU A 31 1.35 -4.49 -14.15
C LEU A 31 0.87 -5.24 -15.40
N TYR A 32 -0.44 -5.27 -15.65
CA TYR A 32 -1.00 -5.79 -16.89
C TYR A 32 -0.56 -4.95 -18.10
N ALA A 33 -0.55 -3.62 -17.95
CA ALA A 33 -0.11 -2.70 -19.00
C ALA A 33 1.43 -2.66 -19.18
N ASP A 34 2.18 -2.64 -18.08
CA ASP A 34 3.65 -2.68 -18.07
C ASP A 34 4.17 -3.61 -16.96
N PRO A 35 4.60 -4.84 -17.31
CA PRO A 35 5.13 -5.81 -16.34
C PRO A 35 6.40 -5.36 -15.59
N ASN A 36 7.12 -4.35 -16.09
CA ASN A 36 8.31 -3.81 -15.44
C ASN A 36 8.01 -2.54 -14.63
N ALA A 37 6.74 -2.15 -14.53
CA ALA A 37 6.33 -0.96 -13.81
C ALA A 37 6.73 -1.04 -12.32
N ARG A 38 7.26 0.07 -11.83
CA ARG A 38 7.57 0.28 -10.42
C ARG A 38 6.61 1.34 -9.91
N VAL A 39 5.69 0.97 -9.05
CA VAL A 39 4.60 1.83 -8.59
C VAL A 39 4.41 1.65 -7.10
N ALA A 40 4.04 2.72 -6.41
CA ALA A 40 3.53 2.66 -5.05
C ALA A 40 2.09 3.18 -5.07
N VAL A 41 1.13 2.30 -4.76
CA VAL A 41 -0.29 2.64 -4.62
C VAL A 41 -0.61 2.75 -3.14
N GLU A 42 -1.08 3.92 -2.71
CA GLU A 42 -1.54 4.17 -1.34
C GLU A 42 -3.02 4.54 -1.39
N VAL A 43 -3.87 3.83 -0.62
CA VAL A 43 -5.31 4.11 -0.54
C VAL A 43 -5.67 4.44 0.90
N MET A 44 -6.38 5.55 1.08
CA MET A 44 -6.88 6.00 2.38
C MET A 44 -8.39 6.16 2.31
N ALA A 45 -9.10 5.55 3.26
CA ALA A 45 -10.52 5.77 3.48
C ALA A 45 -10.72 6.61 4.74
N THR A 46 -11.49 7.71 4.65
CA THR A 46 -11.85 8.53 5.81
C THR A 46 -13.31 8.97 5.70
N GLY A 47 -14.14 8.51 6.65
CA GLY A 47 -15.59 8.75 6.62
C GLY A 47 -16.21 8.29 5.29
N ASP A 48 -16.81 9.23 4.57
CA ASP A 48 -17.45 9.00 3.26
C ASP A 48 -16.51 9.26 2.06
N ALA A 49 -15.23 9.56 2.31
CA ALA A 49 -14.25 9.85 1.27
C ALA A 49 -13.25 8.71 1.09
N LEU A 50 -13.03 8.32 -0.17
CA LEU A 50 -11.98 7.41 -0.58
C LEU A 50 -10.96 8.18 -1.43
N LEU A 51 -9.70 8.22 -0.99
CA LEU A 51 -8.61 8.88 -1.67
C LEU A 51 -7.56 7.84 -2.08
N SER A 52 -7.30 7.72 -3.38
CA SER A 52 -6.19 6.92 -3.91
C SER A 52 -5.07 7.82 -4.41
N LEU A 53 -3.84 7.52 -3.99
CA LEU A 53 -2.62 8.19 -4.42
C LEU A 53 -1.73 7.15 -5.12
N VAL A 54 -1.54 7.31 -6.43
CA VAL A 54 -0.61 6.48 -7.20
C VAL A 54 0.66 7.29 -7.44
N LYS A 55 1.78 6.82 -6.88
CA LYS A 55 3.11 7.38 -7.18
C LYS A 55 3.83 6.44 -8.14
N SER A 56 4.05 6.89 -9.38
CA SER A 56 4.93 6.20 -10.32
C SER A 56 6.38 6.34 -9.85
N ALA A 57 7.14 5.25 -9.74
CA ALA A 57 8.52 5.29 -9.27
C ALA A 57 9.48 6.06 -10.19
N LEU A 58 9.08 6.36 -11.44
CA LEU A 58 9.80 7.31 -12.29
C LEU A 58 9.77 8.77 -11.75
N MET A 59 8.93 9.06 -10.76
CA MET A 59 8.76 10.39 -10.17
C MET A 59 9.18 10.44 -8.67
N LEU A 60 9.82 9.39 -8.14
CA LEU A 60 10.25 9.30 -6.73
C LEU A 60 11.77 9.37 -6.52
N VAL A 61 12.52 9.92 -7.47
CA VAL A 61 13.86 10.47 -7.14
C VAL A 61 13.72 11.79 -6.33
N TRP A 62 12.49 12.27 -6.09
CA TRP A 62 12.24 13.56 -5.41
C TRP A 62 11.59 13.47 -4.02
N THR A 63 11.42 12.29 -3.44
CA THR A 63 11.08 12.12 -2.00
C THR A 63 12.27 11.63 -1.17
N CYS A 64 13.49 12.00 -1.57
CA CYS A 64 14.78 11.77 -0.90
C CYS A 64 14.89 12.21 0.59
N VAL A 65 13.80 12.42 1.34
CA VAL A 65 13.85 13.02 2.69
C VAL A 65 13.33 12.12 3.83
N ILE A 66 12.66 10.98 3.59
CA ILE A 66 12.13 10.14 4.70
C ILE A 66 12.79 8.75 4.87
N ALA A 67 13.47 8.19 3.86
CA ALA A 67 14.12 6.87 4.00
C ALA A 67 15.63 6.93 4.32
N TYR A 68 16.09 8.02 4.95
CA TYR A 68 17.41 8.09 5.60
C TYR A 68 17.41 7.27 6.91
N ALA A 69 16.88 6.04 6.88
CA ALA A 69 16.84 5.13 8.02
C ALA A 69 16.34 3.76 7.56
N GLN A 70 17.23 2.88 7.09
CA GLN A 70 17.49 1.55 7.70
C GLN A 70 18.70 0.92 6.98
N PRO A 71 19.59 0.22 7.70
CA PRO A 71 20.79 -0.44 7.16
C PRO A 71 20.48 -1.67 6.28
#